data_AF-A0A1Y1HJT4-F1
#
_entry.id   AF-A0A1Y1HJT4-F1
#
_cell.length_a   1.000
_cell.length_b   1.000
_cell.length_c   1.000
_cell.angle_alpha   90.00
_cell.angle_beta   90.00
_cell.angle_gamma   90.00
#
_symmetry.space_group_name_H-M   'P 1'
#
loop_
_entity.id
_entity.type
_entity.pdbx_description
1 polymer ?
#
loop_
_entity_poly.entity_id
_entity_poly.type
_entity_poly.pdbx_seq_one_letter_code
_entity_poly.pdbx_strand_id
1 'polypeptide(L)'
;MQSCAAQAAGAGTAAFRFAAGDPSARTTDAASSSYDASRSYGNRSLLRADPLEQLRGRQVGAGRVPQVPRKACVQAILRVDREAADRDREDGSEKGAQRKRSSFSLQASSSLAMPSLDFPRSRSTSPVRQKTAQERVDDAVRKQAALMADIRIPPGAEMDGELLETAYERSGEVCAEYAKTFYLGTKLMTPERQRAIWAIYVWCRRTDELVDGPNASHITPAALDRWEQRLEDVFAGKPFDMLDAALTDTVRKFPVHIQPFRDMIDGMRMDLYKKRYETFEELYLYCYNVAGTVGLMSTPVMGIAPEYAEDEDAVREIYDDALALGIANQLTNILRDVGEDARRGRIYLPLEELSRFGVTEQDIFDGVVTDRWRSFMRWQLARARDYFAKAERGVMKLDRQSRWPVYASLVLYRQILDSIEKNDFDNFHKRAYVPKFKKLLSLPEAFVRSQLPHSSHGLKVASSSKVAE
;
A
#
# COMPACT_ATOMS: atom_id res chain seq x y z
N MET A 1 -7.97 10.70 14.45
CA MET A 1 -8.86 9.75 13.75
C MET A 1 -8.39 9.46 12.31
N GLN A 2 -7.21 8.84 12.23
CA GLN A 2 -6.77 7.81 11.27
C GLN A 2 -5.30 7.54 11.60
N SER A 3 -5.19 6.95 12.78
CA SER A 3 -4.14 6.12 13.38
C SER A 3 -4.96 5.36 14.41
N CYS A 4 -5.42 4.17 14.06
CA CYS A 4 -6.36 3.38 14.86
C CYS A 4 -5.74 2.03 15.26
N ALA A 5 -4.42 2.01 15.45
CA ALA A 5 -3.66 0.86 15.93
C ALA A 5 -2.93 1.12 17.26
N ALA A 6 -3.37 2.11 18.05
CA ALA A 6 -2.73 2.44 19.33
C ALA A 6 -3.68 2.70 20.52
N GLN A 7 -4.95 2.28 20.46
CA GLN A 7 -5.87 2.32 21.61
C GLN A 7 -6.71 1.05 21.69
N ALA A 8 -6.09 -0.05 22.13
CA ALA A 8 -6.78 -1.21 22.69
C ALA A 8 -5.81 -2.07 23.51
N ALA A 9 -5.06 -1.46 24.42
CA ALA A 9 -4.41 -2.19 25.52
C ALA A 9 -5.26 -1.99 26.77
N GLY A 10 -6.16 -2.94 27.02
CA GLY A 10 -6.91 -3.05 28.27
C GLY A 10 -8.43 -2.96 28.14
N ALA A 11 -9.08 -4.03 27.67
CA ALA A 11 -10.35 -4.55 28.19
C ALA A 11 -10.91 -5.67 27.29
N GLY A 12 -11.26 -6.81 27.89
CA GLY A 12 -12.36 -7.65 27.42
C GLY A 12 -12.03 -8.73 26.38
N THR A 13 -11.82 -9.93 26.88
CA THR A 13 -11.83 -11.22 26.17
C THR A 13 -13.10 -11.41 25.31
N ALA A 14 -12.94 -11.58 23.99
CA ALA A 14 -13.96 -12.17 23.12
C ALA A 14 -13.27 -13.01 22.04
N ALA A 15 -13.36 -14.33 22.16
CA ALA A 15 -12.71 -15.31 21.31
C ALA A 15 -13.44 -15.44 19.95
N PHE A 16 -12.73 -15.23 18.84
CA PHE A 16 -13.15 -15.73 17.53
C PHE A 16 -12.51 -17.10 17.30
N ARG A 17 -13.32 -18.16 17.33
CA ARG A 17 -12.93 -19.53 16.98
C ARG A 17 -12.82 -19.65 15.46
N PHE A 18 -11.67 -20.09 14.97
CA PHE A 18 -11.58 -20.75 13.65
C PHE A 18 -12.25 -22.13 13.77
N ALA A 19 -13.23 -22.40 12.91
CA ALA A 19 -13.92 -23.68 12.84
C ALA A 19 -13.00 -24.74 12.22
N ALA A 20 -12.60 -25.73 13.03
CA ALA A 20 -12.18 -27.05 12.58
C ALA A 20 -13.42 -27.95 12.49
N GLY A 21 -13.47 -28.81 11.47
CA GLY A 21 -14.63 -29.61 11.10
C GLY A 21 -15.16 -30.55 12.19
N ASP A 22 -16.48 -30.72 12.16
CA ASP A 22 -17.27 -31.64 12.96
C ASP A 22 -17.30 -33.04 12.32
N PRO A 23 -17.01 -34.12 13.07
CA PRO A 23 -17.55 -35.43 12.78
C PRO A 23 -18.54 -35.83 13.88
N SER A 24 -19.82 -35.70 13.59
CA SER A 24 -20.89 -36.28 14.39
C SER A 24 -20.89 -37.80 14.28
N ALA A 25 -20.79 -38.53 15.39
CA ALA A 25 -21.76 -39.58 15.78
C ALA A 25 -21.36 -40.33 17.07
N ARG A 26 -22.19 -40.11 18.10
CA ARG A 26 -22.75 -41.07 19.08
C ARG A 26 -21.82 -41.95 19.93
N THR A 27 -21.80 -41.56 21.20
CA THR A 27 -21.89 -42.35 22.44
C THR A 27 -22.29 -43.82 22.33
N THR A 28 -21.56 -44.71 23.01
CA THR A 28 -22.08 -45.66 24.03
C THR A 28 -20.93 -46.22 24.91
N ASP A 29 -21.11 -46.05 26.23
CA ASP A 29 -20.85 -46.96 27.35
C ASP A 29 -19.49 -47.63 27.62
N ALA A 30 -18.95 -47.23 28.78
CA ALA A 30 -18.41 -48.02 29.90
C ALA A 30 -17.98 -49.49 29.67
N ALA A 31 -16.74 -49.80 30.02
CA ALA A 31 -16.41 -50.77 31.08
C ALA A 31 -14.89 -50.91 31.31
N SER A 32 -14.57 -51.07 32.59
CA SER A 32 -13.34 -51.57 33.21
C SER A 32 -12.64 -52.74 32.51
N SER A 33 -11.30 -52.79 32.58
CA SER A 33 -10.57 -53.88 33.25
C SER A 33 -9.05 -53.75 33.03
N SER A 34 -8.33 -53.94 34.14
CA SER A 34 -6.91 -54.22 34.28
C SER A 34 -6.35 -55.21 33.25
N TYR A 35 -5.08 -55.04 32.86
CA TYR A 35 -4.09 -56.11 32.91
C TYR A 35 -2.66 -55.54 32.92
N ASP A 36 -1.84 -56.22 33.72
CA ASP A 36 -0.48 -55.95 34.17
C ASP A 36 0.57 -56.48 33.17
N ALA A 37 1.86 -56.20 33.47
CA ALA A 37 3.08 -56.91 33.06
C ALA A 37 4.01 -56.24 32.00
N SER A 38 4.92 -55.42 32.53
CA SER A 38 6.39 -55.62 32.52
C SER A 38 7.16 -56.03 31.25
N ARG A 39 8.15 -55.19 30.86
CA ARG A 39 9.57 -55.48 30.50
C ARG A 39 10.19 -54.23 29.85
N SER A 40 11.14 -53.53 30.49
CA SER A 40 12.59 -53.80 30.58
C SER A 40 13.42 -52.94 29.61
N TYR A 41 14.13 -51.97 30.22
CA TYR A 41 15.46 -51.43 29.88
C TYR A 41 15.74 -50.79 28.51
N GLY A 42 16.13 -49.51 28.55
CA GLY A 42 16.75 -48.79 27.42
C GLY A 42 17.12 -47.36 27.77
N ASN A 43 18.05 -47.19 28.72
CA ASN A 43 18.61 -45.89 29.10
C ASN A 43 19.41 -45.30 27.91
N ARG A 44 18.90 -44.24 27.28
CA ARG A 44 19.70 -43.28 26.48
C ARG A 44 19.19 -41.87 26.74
N SER A 45 19.94 -41.17 27.58
CA SER A 45 20.00 -39.72 27.66
C SER A 45 20.32 -39.13 26.28
N LEU A 46 19.29 -38.70 25.56
CA LEU A 46 19.42 -37.71 24.50
C LEU A 46 18.96 -36.38 25.08
N LEU A 47 19.94 -35.56 25.44
CA LEU A 47 19.78 -34.13 25.69
C LEU A 47 18.96 -33.56 24.52
N ARG A 48 17.73 -33.13 24.80
CA ARG A 48 16.94 -32.32 23.87
C ARG A 48 17.72 -31.04 23.64
N ALA A 49 18.24 -30.89 22.42
CA ALA A 49 18.72 -29.60 21.93
C ALA A 49 17.58 -28.57 22.06
N ASP A 50 17.94 -27.40 22.58
CA ASP A 50 17.07 -26.24 22.72
C ASP A 50 16.56 -25.82 21.31
N PRO A 51 15.23 -25.67 21.09
CA PRO A 51 14.67 -25.21 19.82
C PRO A 51 15.21 -23.85 19.34
N LEU A 52 15.90 -23.09 20.20
CA LEU A 52 16.54 -21.81 19.86
C LEU A 52 17.88 -21.94 19.12
N GLU A 53 18.57 -23.09 19.19
CA GLU A 53 19.86 -23.26 18.51
C GLU A 53 19.71 -23.61 17.01
N GLN A 54 18.67 -24.36 16.64
CA GLN A 54 18.41 -24.71 15.24
C GLN A 54 18.00 -23.51 14.36
N LEU A 55 17.52 -22.43 14.98
CA LEU A 55 17.13 -21.20 14.27
C LEU A 55 18.30 -20.21 14.10
N ARG A 56 19.40 -20.34 14.87
CA ARG A 56 20.63 -19.56 14.66
C ARG A 56 21.43 -20.04 13.44
N GLY A 57 21.27 -21.30 13.03
CA GLY A 57 21.93 -21.89 11.86
C GLY A 57 21.50 -21.32 10.49
N ARG A 58 20.50 -20.43 10.45
CA ARG A 58 20.09 -19.68 9.24
C ARG A 58 20.42 -18.19 9.30
N GLN A 59 21.27 -17.74 10.24
CA GLN A 59 21.87 -16.41 10.10
C GLN A 59 22.79 -16.41 8.88
N VAL A 60 22.26 -15.81 7.83
CA VAL A 60 22.94 -15.34 6.63
C VAL A 60 24.31 -14.79 7.01
N GLY A 61 25.36 -15.35 6.41
CA GLY A 61 26.73 -14.90 6.60
C GLY A 61 26.83 -13.39 6.43
N ALA A 62 27.42 -12.74 7.43
CA ALA A 62 27.90 -11.37 7.32
C ALA A 62 28.83 -11.27 6.10
N GLY A 63 28.50 -10.42 5.13
CA GLY A 63 29.44 -10.08 4.05
C GLY A 63 28.89 -9.80 2.66
N ARG A 64 27.58 -9.90 2.38
CA ARG A 64 26.98 -9.35 1.14
C ARG A 64 25.59 -8.82 1.41
N VAL A 65 25.41 -7.51 1.23
CA VAL A 65 24.08 -6.92 1.01
C VAL A 65 23.47 -7.68 -0.18
N PRO A 66 22.27 -8.27 -0.06
CA PRO A 66 21.60 -8.91 -1.19
C PRO A 66 21.55 -7.91 -2.35
N GLN A 67 21.83 -8.37 -3.57
CA GLN A 67 21.67 -7.51 -4.75
C GLN A 67 20.28 -6.87 -4.71
N VAL A 68 20.22 -5.54 -4.90
CA VAL A 68 19.00 -4.74 -4.74
C VAL A 68 17.85 -5.38 -5.52
N PRO A 69 16.79 -5.90 -4.86
CA PRO A 69 15.71 -6.65 -5.51
C PRO A 69 14.98 -5.86 -6.60
N ARG A 70 15.02 -4.52 -6.55
CA ARG A 70 14.57 -3.61 -7.62
C ARG A 70 15.01 -4.05 -9.01
N LYS A 71 16.29 -4.36 -9.21
CA LYS A 71 16.79 -4.70 -10.56
C LYS A 71 16.15 -5.99 -11.05
N ALA A 72 16.02 -7.00 -10.19
CA ALA A 72 15.41 -8.27 -10.55
C ALA A 72 13.91 -8.11 -10.81
N CYS A 73 13.20 -7.35 -9.99
CA CYS A 73 11.75 -7.12 -10.13
C CYS A 73 11.40 -6.32 -11.39
N VAL A 74 12.09 -5.19 -11.64
CA VAL A 74 11.88 -4.41 -12.88
C VAL A 74 12.24 -5.25 -14.10
N GLN A 75 13.31 -6.04 -14.06
CA GLN A 75 13.66 -6.94 -15.17
C GLN A 75 12.63 -8.04 -15.38
N ALA A 76 12.01 -8.57 -14.32
CA ALA A 76 10.92 -9.55 -14.45
C ALA A 76 9.69 -8.93 -15.11
N ILE A 77 9.33 -7.70 -14.73
CA ILE A 77 8.23 -6.95 -15.36
C ILE A 77 8.52 -6.73 -16.85
N LEU A 78 9.71 -6.23 -17.20
CA LEU A 78 10.09 -5.96 -18.59
C LEU A 78 10.07 -7.23 -19.46
N ARG A 79 10.37 -8.40 -18.91
CA ARG A 79 10.28 -9.68 -19.64
C ARG A 79 8.84 -10.02 -19.99
N VAL A 80 7.91 -9.86 -19.05
CA VAL A 80 6.48 -10.15 -19.30
C VAL A 80 5.86 -9.13 -20.26
N ASP A 81 6.24 -7.85 -20.16
CA ASP A 81 5.81 -6.82 -21.11
C ASP A 81 6.25 -7.18 -22.55
N ARG A 82 7.46 -7.74 -22.72
CA ARG A 82 7.96 -8.22 -24.02
C ARG A 82 7.16 -9.42 -24.54
N GLU A 83 6.92 -10.43 -23.70
CA GLU A 83 6.14 -11.62 -24.06
C GLU A 83 4.68 -11.29 -24.40
N ALA A 84 4.11 -10.24 -23.80
CA ALA A 84 2.79 -9.73 -24.18
C ALA A 84 2.82 -9.03 -25.55
N ALA A 85 3.79 -8.14 -25.77
CA ALA A 85 3.94 -7.42 -27.04
C ALA A 85 4.20 -8.36 -28.23
N ASP A 86 4.99 -9.42 -28.04
CA ASP A 86 5.25 -10.41 -29.09
C ASP A 86 3.99 -11.24 -29.43
N ARG A 87 3.19 -11.61 -28.43
CA ARG A 87 1.88 -12.27 -28.66
C ARG A 87 0.89 -11.40 -29.42
N ASP A 88 0.82 -10.11 -29.10
CA ASP A 88 -0.05 -9.17 -29.81
C ASP A 88 0.40 -8.94 -31.27
N ARG A 89 1.71 -9.02 -31.55
CA ARG A 89 2.25 -8.97 -32.93
C ARG A 89 1.93 -10.23 -33.72
N GLU A 90 2.04 -11.41 -33.10
CA GLU A 90 1.69 -12.68 -33.73
C GLU A 90 0.19 -12.76 -34.05
N ASP A 91 -0.68 -12.42 -33.10
CA ASP A 91 -2.14 -12.39 -33.24
C ASP A 91 -2.60 -11.26 -34.18
N GLY A 92 -1.88 -10.13 -34.18
CA GLY A 92 -2.06 -9.03 -35.14
C GLY A 92 -1.74 -9.43 -36.59
N SER A 93 -0.83 -10.39 -36.81
CA SER A 93 -0.53 -10.94 -38.14
C SER A 93 -1.61 -11.89 -38.65
N GLU A 94 -2.28 -12.63 -37.76
CA GLU A 94 -3.41 -13.51 -38.11
C GLU A 94 -4.73 -12.73 -38.29
N LYS A 95 -4.93 -11.63 -37.56
CA LYS A 95 -6.16 -10.81 -37.62
C LYS A 95 -6.20 -9.78 -38.76
N GLY A 96 -5.14 -9.69 -39.57
CA GLY A 96 -5.07 -8.86 -40.78
C GLY A 96 -6.05 -9.24 -41.90
N ALA A 97 -6.76 -10.36 -41.77
CA ALA A 97 -7.66 -10.90 -42.79
C ALA A 97 -9.15 -10.91 -42.41
N GLN A 98 -9.65 -10.17 -41.42
CA GLN A 98 -11.11 -10.01 -41.28
C GLN A 98 -11.55 -8.89 -40.32
N ARG A 99 -11.83 -7.70 -40.87
CA ARG A 99 -13.00 -6.89 -40.45
C ARG A 99 -13.22 -5.66 -41.33
N LYS A 100 -14.27 -5.73 -42.16
CA LYS A 100 -14.97 -4.56 -42.72
C LYS A 100 -16.22 -4.29 -41.88
N ARG A 101 -16.41 -3.00 -41.58
CA ARG A 101 -17.66 -2.26 -41.36
C ARG A 101 -18.58 -2.65 -40.19
N SER A 102 -18.73 -1.71 -39.25
CA SER A 102 -20.03 -1.07 -39.03
C SER A 102 -19.86 0.34 -38.43
N SER A 103 -20.33 1.32 -39.18
CA SER A 103 -20.56 2.70 -38.77
C SER A 103 -21.96 2.80 -38.14
N PHE A 104 -22.12 3.49 -37.02
CA PHE A 104 -23.44 3.96 -36.60
C PHE A 104 -23.38 5.36 -35.96
N SER A 105 -24.44 6.10 -36.23
CA SER A 105 -24.59 7.55 -36.27
C SER A 105 -24.84 8.24 -34.93
N LEU A 106 -24.33 9.46 -34.82
CA LEU A 106 -24.71 10.49 -33.84
C LEU A 106 -26.13 11.00 -34.11
N GLN A 107 -26.93 11.14 -33.05
CA GLN A 107 -28.01 12.13 -32.98
C GLN A 107 -27.95 12.86 -31.63
N ALA A 108 -28.00 14.18 -31.73
CA ALA A 108 -28.13 15.11 -30.62
C ALA A 108 -29.61 15.49 -30.46
N SER A 109 -30.07 15.62 -29.21
CA SER A 109 -31.31 16.30 -28.86
C SER A 109 -31.15 17.00 -27.51
N SER A 110 -31.39 18.30 -27.51
CA SER A 110 -31.47 19.22 -26.37
C SER A 110 -32.92 19.49 -25.99
N SER A 111 -33.27 19.50 -24.69
CA SER A 111 -34.13 20.52 -24.05
C SER A 111 -34.32 20.24 -22.56
N LEU A 112 -34.44 21.33 -21.79
CA LEU A 112 -34.54 21.47 -20.34
C LEU A 112 -35.89 21.01 -19.74
N ALA A 113 -35.84 20.55 -18.48
CA ALA A 113 -36.79 20.91 -17.42
C ALA A 113 -36.16 20.65 -16.03
N MET A 114 -36.08 21.68 -15.19
CA MET A 114 -35.68 21.62 -13.78
C MET A 114 -36.89 21.19 -12.92
N PRO A 115 -36.75 20.27 -11.95
CA PRO A 115 -37.73 20.10 -10.89
C PRO A 115 -37.49 21.11 -9.76
N SER A 116 -38.57 21.76 -9.33
CA SER A 116 -38.65 22.62 -8.15
C SER A 116 -38.28 21.89 -6.87
N LEU A 117 -37.40 22.50 -6.07
CA LEU A 117 -37.01 22.07 -4.73
C LEU A 117 -38.13 22.36 -3.73
N ASP A 118 -38.84 21.33 -3.29
CA ASP A 118 -39.67 21.39 -2.08
C ASP A 118 -38.80 21.17 -0.83
N PHE A 119 -38.69 22.21 0.01
CA PHE A 119 -38.06 22.12 1.32
C PHE A 119 -39.07 21.59 2.36
N PRO A 120 -38.88 20.39 2.95
CA PRO A 120 -39.70 19.96 4.07
C PRO A 120 -39.36 20.77 5.33
N ARG A 121 -40.42 21.31 5.95
CA ARG A 121 -40.40 22.02 7.24
C ARG A 121 -39.72 21.21 8.34
N SER A 122 -39.00 21.94 9.19
CA SER A 122 -38.24 21.45 10.35
C SER A 122 -39.04 20.49 11.23
N ARG A 123 -38.58 19.24 11.31
CA ARG A 123 -38.93 18.35 12.43
C ARG A 123 -38.00 18.66 13.60
N SER A 124 -38.62 18.87 14.76
CA SER A 124 -38.00 18.94 16.08
C SER A 124 -36.89 17.90 16.24
N THR A 125 -35.64 18.36 16.35
CA THR A 125 -34.51 17.50 16.68
C THR A 125 -34.43 17.38 18.19
N SER A 126 -34.79 16.20 18.72
CA SER A 126 -34.34 15.79 20.05
C SER A 126 -32.81 15.94 20.15
N PRO A 127 -32.24 16.31 21.31
CA PRO A 127 -30.81 16.51 21.42
C PRO A 127 -30.07 15.20 21.13
N VAL A 128 -29.42 15.15 19.96
CA VAL A 128 -28.54 14.04 19.58
C VAL A 128 -27.35 14.08 20.52
N ARG A 129 -27.27 13.11 21.44
CA ARG A 129 -26.12 12.93 22.34
C ARG A 129 -24.84 12.91 21.51
N GLN A 130 -23.96 13.89 21.73
CA GLN A 130 -22.68 13.91 21.04
C GLN A 130 -21.82 12.73 21.51
N LYS A 131 -21.42 11.89 20.55
CA LYS A 131 -20.50 10.77 20.82
C LYS A 131 -19.18 11.30 21.37
N THR A 132 -18.69 10.64 22.41
CA THR A 132 -17.36 10.87 23.00
C THR A 132 -16.25 10.55 22.00
N ALA A 133 -15.02 11.00 22.28
CA ALA A 133 -13.87 10.69 21.43
C ALA A 133 -13.64 9.18 21.30
N GLN A 134 -13.80 8.43 22.40
CA GLN A 134 -13.65 6.98 22.43
C GLN A 134 -14.73 6.27 21.61
N GLU A 135 -16.01 6.64 21.78
CA GLU A 135 -17.10 6.04 20.99
C GLU A 135 -16.91 6.28 19.48
N ARG A 136 -16.35 7.42 19.07
CA ARG A 136 -16.02 7.70 17.67
C ARG A 136 -14.87 6.83 17.15
N VAL A 137 -13.87 6.56 18.00
CA VAL A 137 -12.77 5.64 17.69
C VAL A 137 -13.32 4.22 17.54
N ASP A 138 -14.11 3.74 18.48
CA ASP A 138 -14.68 2.39 18.46
C ASP A 138 -15.61 2.17 17.25
N ASP A 139 -16.43 3.17 16.90
CA ASP A 139 -17.27 3.13 15.70
C ASP A 139 -16.44 3.06 14.42
N ALA A 140 -15.33 3.81 14.35
CA ALA A 140 -14.43 3.77 13.22
C ALA A 140 -13.77 2.38 13.08
N VAL A 141 -13.29 1.80 14.18
CA VAL A 141 -12.70 0.45 14.20
C VAL A 141 -13.73 -0.59 13.75
N ARG A 142 -14.96 -0.54 14.28
CA ARG A 142 -16.04 -1.46 13.87
C ARG A 142 -16.35 -1.34 12.38
N LYS A 143 -16.47 -0.11 11.88
CA LYS A 143 -16.72 0.14 10.46
C LYS A 143 -15.59 -0.44 9.61
N GLN A 144 -14.33 -0.18 9.99
CA GLN A 144 -13.14 -0.68 9.31
C GLN A 144 -13.06 -2.21 9.28
N ALA A 145 -13.35 -2.87 10.41
CA ALA A 145 -13.40 -4.33 10.49
C ALA A 145 -14.51 -4.92 9.60
N ALA A 146 -15.69 -4.30 9.55
CA ALA A 146 -16.74 -4.70 8.62
C ALA A 146 -16.29 -4.50 7.15
N LEU A 147 -15.66 -3.34 6.88
CA LEU A 147 -14.78 -3.01 5.74
C LEU A 147 -14.13 -4.22 5.08
N MET A 148 -13.29 -4.84 5.90
CA MET A 148 -12.30 -5.83 5.52
C MET A 148 -12.74 -7.27 5.77
N ALA A 149 -13.98 -7.50 6.18
CA ALA A 149 -14.47 -8.84 6.42
C ALA A 149 -14.49 -9.65 5.11
N ASP A 150 -13.86 -10.83 5.14
CA ASP A 150 -13.83 -11.76 4.02
C ASP A 150 -15.25 -12.26 3.69
N ILE A 151 -15.83 -11.77 2.60
CA ILE A 151 -17.07 -12.31 2.04
C ILE A 151 -16.67 -13.43 1.07
N ARG A 152 -16.61 -14.65 1.58
CA ARG A 152 -16.12 -15.83 0.84
C ARG A 152 -16.90 -16.05 -0.45
N ILE A 153 -16.16 -16.37 -1.50
CA ILE A 153 -16.72 -16.82 -2.77
C ILE A 153 -16.74 -18.36 -2.76
N PRO A 154 -17.87 -19.01 -3.09
CA PRO A 154 -17.91 -20.46 -3.24
C PRO A 154 -16.90 -20.95 -4.29
N PRO A 155 -16.17 -22.05 -4.05
CA PRO A 155 -15.27 -22.61 -5.05
C PRO A 155 -16.00 -22.88 -6.37
N GLY A 156 -15.46 -22.36 -7.48
CA GLY A 156 -16.05 -22.53 -8.81
C GLY A 156 -17.19 -21.57 -9.16
N ALA A 157 -17.53 -20.60 -8.30
CA ALA A 157 -18.44 -19.53 -8.68
C ALA A 157 -17.84 -18.70 -9.82
N GLU A 158 -18.65 -18.38 -10.83
CA GLU A 158 -18.24 -17.48 -11.90
C GLU A 158 -18.09 -16.05 -11.36
N MET A 159 -17.06 -15.33 -11.81
CA MET A 159 -16.91 -13.90 -11.55
C MET A 159 -17.80 -13.12 -12.52
N ASP A 160 -19.12 -13.23 -12.33
CA ASP A 160 -20.09 -12.50 -13.14
C ASP A 160 -20.04 -10.98 -12.88
N GLY A 161 -20.77 -10.22 -13.71
CA GLY A 161 -20.72 -8.75 -13.68
C GLY A 161 -21.20 -8.14 -12.37
N GLU A 162 -22.21 -8.73 -11.73
CA GLU A 162 -22.81 -8.21 -10.49
C GLU A 162 -21.87 -8.42 -9.29
N LEU A 163 -21.26 -9.59 -9.19
CA LEU A 163 -20.26 -9.88 -8.16
C LEU A 163 -19.06 -8.94 -8.29
N LEU A 164 -18.55 -8.74 -9.52
CA LEU A 164 -17.41 -7.86 -9.77
C LEU A 164 -17.73 -6.39 -9.49
N GLU A 165 -18.93 -5.93 -9.86
CA GLU A 165 -19.36 -4.56 -9.54
C GLU A 165 -19.38 -4.34 -8.02
N THR A 166 -20.01 -5.24 -7.28
CA THR A 166 -20.06 -5.17 -5.81
C THR A 166 -18.66 -5.23 -5.18
N ALA A 167 -17.78 -6.08 -5.71
CA ALA A 167 -16.40 -6.20 -5.24
C ALA A 167 -15.59 -4.91 -5.43
N TYR A 168 -15.75 -4.24 -6.58
CA TYR A 168 -15.10 -2.96 -6.85
C TYR A 168 -15.68 -1.81 -6.03
N GLU A 169 -17.00 -1.76 -5.84
CA GLU A 169 -17.65 -0.79 -4.96
C GLU A 169 -17.11 -0.92 -3.54
N ARG A 170 -17.05 -2.15 -3.03
CA ARG A 170 -16.47 -2.45 -1.72
C ARG A 170 -15.02 -2.01 -1.61
N SER A 171 -14.23 -2.25 -2.65
CA SER A 171 -12.85 -1.78 -2.73
C SER A 171 -12.75 -0.25 -2.67
N GLY A 172 -13.69 0.45 -3.32
CA GLY A 172 -13.81 1.90 -3.24
C GLY A 172 -14.19 2.41 -1.86
N GLU A 173 -15.11 1.75 -1.16
CA GLU A 173 -15.49 2.08 0.23
C GLU A 173 -14.30 1.97 1.19
N VAL A 174 -13.57 0.86 1.07
CA VAL A 174 -12.32 0.63 1.83
C VAL A 174 -11.31 1.74 1.53
N CYS A 175 -11.08 2.06 0.26
CA CYS A 175 -10.14 3.11 -0.13
C CYS A 175 -10.55 4.48 0.44
N ALA A 176 -11.83 4.83 0.37
CA ALA A 176 -12.38 6.08 0.88
C ALA A 176 -12.24 6.20 2.40
N GLU A 177 -12.43 5.10 3.12
CA GLU A 177 -12.28 5.05 4.55
C GLU A 177 -10.81 5.21 4.94
N TYR A 178 -9.90 4.40 4.41
CA TYR A 178 -8.54 4.31 4.94
C TYR A 178 -7.56 5.37 4.40
N ALA A 179 -7.73 5.86 3.17
CA ALA A 179 -6.75 6.75 2.55
C ALA A 179 -7.38 7.96 1.85
N LYS A 180 -7.90 8.91 2.65
CA LYS A 180 -8.60 10.11 2.16
C LYS A 180 -7.86 10.90 1.07
N THR A 181 -6.54 11.06 1.18
CA THR A 181 -5.72 11.78 0.18
C THR A 181 -5.63 10.99 -1.12
N PHE A 182 -5.34 9.68 -0.99
CA PHE A 182 -5.21 8.78 -2.13
C PHE A 182 -6.55 8.63 -2.86
N TYR A 183 -7.63 8.38 -2.11
CA TYR A 183 -8.99 8.29 -2.65
C TYR A 183 -9.37 9.54 -3.47
N LEU A 184 -9.08 10.74 -2.96
CA LEU A 184 -9.30 11.98 -3.73
C LEU A 184 -8.55 11.96 -5.08
N GLY A 185 -7.31 11.50 -5.11
CA GLY A 185 -6.53 11.33 -6.35
C GLY A 185 -7.17 10.32 -7.30
N THR A 186 -7.68 9.20 -6.79
CA THR A 186 -8.38 8.19 -7.62
C THR A 186 -9.65 8.72 -8.27
N LYS A 187 -10.32 9.72 -7.68
CA LYS A 187 -11.50 10.37 -8.29
C LYS A 187 -11.19 11.14 -9.57
N LEU A 188 -9.92 11.37 -9.88
CA LEU A 188 -9.47 12.02 -11.11
C LEU A 188 -9.13 11.03 -12.24
N MET A 189 -9.20 9.71 -11.96
CA MET A 189 -8.94 8.64 -12.92
C MET A 189 -10.19 8.30 -13.74
N THR A 190 -10.01 7.60 -14.86
CA THR A 190 -11.12 6.94 -15.54
C THR A 190 -11.78 5.89 -14.64
N PRO A 191 -13.07 5.55 -14.85
CA PRO A 191 -13.75 4.53 -14.04
C PRO A 191 -13.02 3.18 -14.00
N GLU A 192 -12.45 2.76 -15.13
CA GLU A 192 -11.71 1.50 -15.25
C GLU A 192 -10.43 1.50 -14.39
N ARG A 193 -9.57 2.52 -14.56
CA ARG A 193 -8.33 2.65 -13.77
C ARG A 193 -8.61 2.87 -12.29
N GLN A 194 -9.66 3.63 -11.97
CA GLN A 194 -10.10 3.85 -10.59
C GLN A 194 -10.42 2.52 -9.89
N ARG A 195 -11.22 1.65 -10.53
CA ARG A 195 -11.58 0.34 -10.01
C ARG A 195 -10.35 -0.54 -9.80
N ALA A 196 -9.47 -0.62 -10.79
CA ALA A 196 -8.23 -1.39 -10.72
C ALA A 196 -7.32 -0.92 -9.57
N ILE A 197 -7.14 0.39 -9.42
CA ILE A 197 -6.33 0.96 -8.34
C ILE A 197 -6.95 0.74 -6.96
N TRP A 198 -8.28 0.76 -6.84
CA TRP A 198 -8.93 0.39 -5.58
C TRP A 198 -8.67 -1.06 -5.22
N ALA A 199 -8.77 -2.00 -6.16
CA ALA A 199 -8.48 -3.41 -5.90
C ALA A 199 -7.03 -3.62 -5.44
N ILE A 200 -6.06 -3.01 -6.13
CA ILE A 200 -4.64 -3.05 -5.73
C ILE A 200 -4.45 -2.45 -4.34
N TYR A 201 -5.03 -1.27 -4.08
CA TYR A 201 -4.93 -0.60 -2.78
C TYR A 201 -5.50 -1.46 -1.66
N VAL A 202 -6.66 -2.09 -1.86
CA VAL A 202 -7.29 -2.94 -0.85
C VAL A 202 -6.42 -4.16 -0.56
N TRP A 203 -5.86 -4.80 -1.59
CA TRP A 203 -4.92 -5.90 -1.37
C TRP A 203 -3.69 -5.45 -0.57
N CYS A 204 -3.10 -4.31 -0.92
CA CYS A 204 -1.98 -3.72 -0.18
C CYS A 204 -2.36 -3.45 1.28
N ARG A 205 -3.55 -2.89 1.53
CA ARG A 205 -4.04 -2.59 2.87
C ARG A 205 -4.26 -3.86 3.70
N ARG A 206 -4.87 -4.90 3.12
CA ARG A 206 -5.09 -6.18 3.80
C ARG A 206 -3.76 -6.83 4.16
N THR A 207 -2.78 -6.73 3.26
CA THR A 207 -1.42 -7.23 3.48
C THR A 207 -0.73 -6.51 4.65
N ASP A 208 -0.82 -5.17 4.69
CA ASP A 208 -0.33 -4.30 5.79
C ASP A 208 -1.00 -4.64 7.14
N GLU A 209 -2.32 -4.81 7.15
CA GLU A 209 -3.09 -5.12 8.36
C GLU A 209 -2.73 -6.49 8.99
N LEU A 210 -2.08 -7.41 8.26
CA LEU A 210 -1.59 -8.66 8.84
C LEU A 210 -0.54 -8.43 9.92
N VAL A 211 0.30 -7.39 9.77
CA VAL A 211 1.42 -7.09 10.68
C VAL A 211 1.25 -5.78 11.46
N ASP A 212 0.31 -4.93 11.04
CA ASP A 212 -0.01 -3.66 11.70
C ASP A 212 -1.40 -3.63 12.36
N GLY A 213 -2.25 -4.62 12.10
CA GLY A 213 -3.61 -4.70 12.63
C GLY A 213 -3.68 -5.13 14.11
N PRO A 214 -4.90 -5.19 14.69
CA PRO A 214 -5.11 -5.56 16.10
C PRO A 214 -4.53 -6.91 16.51
N ASN A 215 -4.38 -7.83 15.53
CA ASN A 215 -3.84 -9.18 15.73
C ASN A 215 -2.35 -9.29 15.35
N ALA A 216 -1.66 -8.19 15.06
CA ALA A 216 -0.27 -8.14 14.67
C ALA A 216 0.66 -8.91 15.62
N SER A 217 0.42 -8.85 16.92
CA SER A 217 1.22 -9.57 17.93
C SER A 217 1.11 -11.10 17.85
N HIS A 218 0.13 -11.61 17.11
CA HIS A 218 -0.15 -13.04 16.97
C HIS A 218 0.11 -13.57 15.56
N ILE A 219 0.53 -12.70 14.63
CA ILE A 219 0.83 -13.14 13.28
C ILE A 219 2.09 -14.02 13.29
N THR A 220 2.04 -15.09 12.50
CA THR A 220 3.14 -16.05 12.39
C THR A 220 3.71 -15.99 10.97
N PRO A 221 4.98 -16.37 10.75
CA PRO A 221 5.52 -16.54 9.39
C PRO A 221 4.61 -17.42 8.52
N ALA A 222 4.05 -18.50 9.09
CA ALA A 222 3.11 -19.38 8.40
C ALA A 222 1.81 -18.68 7.94
N ALA A 223 1.39 -17.59 8.59
CA ALA A 223 0.25 -16.80 8.13
C ALA A 223 0.60 -15.98 6.88
N LEU A 224 1.83 -15.45 6.79
CA LEU A 224 2.32 -14.79 5.58
C LEU A 224 2.53 -15.79 4.44
N ASP A 225 2.96 -17.02 4.73
CA ASP A 225 3.07 -18.07 3.70
C ASP A 225 1.69 -18.46 3.12
N ARG A 226 0.65 -18.52 3.96
CA ARG A 226 -0.73 -18.70 3.48
C ARG A 226 -1.23 -17.51 2.67
N TRP A 227 -0.84 -16.30 3.05
CA TRP A 227 -1.19 -15.09 2.30
C TRP A 227 -0.51 -15.06 0.93
N GLU A 228 0.75 -15.48 0.85
CA GLU A 228 1.46 -15.63 -0.42
C GLU A 228 0.83 -16.72 -1.29
N GLN A 229 0.43 -17.87 -0.73
CA GLN A 229 -0.31 -18.87 -1.49
C GLN A 229 -1.65 -18.33 -2.03
N ARG A 230 -2.37 -17.54 -1.23
CA ARG A 230 -3.61 -16.88 -1.65
C ARG A 230 -3.38 -15.87 -2.78
N LEU A 231 -2.23 -15.18 -2.78
CA LEU A 231 -1.80 -14.34 -3.91
C LEU A 231 -1.57 -15.17 -5.17
N GLU A 232 -0.91 -16.33 -5.09
CA GLU A 232 -0.75 -17.23 -6.23
C GLU A 232 -2.11 -17.66 -6.80
N ASP A 233 -3.07 -17.98 -5.92
CA ASP A 233 -4.42 -18.37 -6.33
C ASP A 233 -5.15 -17.23 -7.06
N VAL A 234 -5.02 -15.98 -6.61
CA VAL A 234 -5.54 -14.78 -7.31
C VAL A 234 -4.98 -14.68 -8.73
N PHE A 235 -3.67 -14.80 -8.90
CA PHE A 235 -3.03 -14.73 -10.23
C PHE A 235 -3.34 -15.97 -11.10
N ALA A 236 -3.66 -17.11 -10.47
CA ALA A 236 -4.17 -18.31 -11.14
C ALA A 236 -5.68 -18.24 -11.43
N GLY A 237 -6.37 -17.15 -11.08
CA GLY A 237 -7.79 -16.97 -11.38
C GLY A 237 -8.76 -17.59 -10.38
N LYS A 238 -8.31 -17.87 -9.15
CA LYS A 238 -9.05 -18.58 -8.10
C LYS A 238 -9.20 -17.69 -6.85
N PRO A 239 -10.06 -16.66 -6.88
CA PRO A 239 -10.24 -15.77 -5.74
C PRO A 239 -10.86 -16.50 -4.54
N PHE A 240 -10.39 -16.18 -3.32
CA PHE A 240 -10.97 -16.75 -2.10
C PHE A 240 -12.21 -15.97 -1.62
N ASP A 241 -12.23 -14.65 -1.82
CA ASP A 241 -13.34 -13.77 -1.45
C ASP A 241 -13.59 -12.66 -2.48
N MET A 242 -14.58 -11.81 -2.20
CA MET A 242 -14.96 -10.70 -3.08
C MET A 242 -13.81 -9.73 -3.37
N LEU A 243 -12.97 -9.40 -2.39
CA LEU A 243 -11.88 -8.46 -2.59
C LEU A 243 -10.77 -9.08 -3.47
N ASP A 244 -10.54 -10.38 -3.33
CA ASP A 244 -9.68 -11.15 -4.22
C ASP A 244 -10.24 -11.23 -5.64
N ALA A 245 -11.57 -11.31 -5.81
CA ALA A 245 -12.18 -11.32 -7.14
C ALA A 245 -11.95 -10.00 -7.89
N ALA A 246 -12.06 -8.85 -7.20
CA ALA A 246 -11.71 -7.56 -7.79
C ALA A 246 -10.24 -7.50 -8.24
N LEU A 247 -9.30 -8.04 -7.44
CA LEU A 247 -7.89 -8.10 -7.84
C LEU A 247 -7.68 -9.10 -8.99
N THR A 248 -8.33 -10.26 -8.94
CA THR A 248 -8.26 -11.30 -9.99
C THR A 248 -8.71 -10.77 -11.34
N ASP A 249 -9.83 -10.05 -11.37
CA ASP A 249 -10.31 -9.37 -12.59
C ASP A 249 -9.34 -8.27 -13.04
N THR A 250 -8.76 -7.52 -12.10
CA THR A 250 -7.78 -6.47 -12.40
C THR A 250 -6.51 -7.02 -13.06
N VAL A 251 -5.90 -8.07 -12.51
CA VAL A 251 -4.65 -8.66 -13.06
C VAL A 251 -4.87 -9.42 -14.37
N ARG A 252 -6.12 -9.75 -14.71
CA ARG A 252 -6.49 -10.27 -16.05
C ARG A 252 -6.59 -9.16 -17.10
N LYS A 253 -7.02 -7.96 -16.71
CA LYS A 253 -7.24 -6.81 -17.62
C LYS A 253 -5.99 -5.98 -17.87
N PHE A 254 -5.09 -5.93 -16.89
CA PHE A 254 -3.87 -5.14 -16.95
C PHE A 254 -2.64 -6.05 -16.86
N PRO A 255 -1.53 -5.74 -17.55
CA PRO A 255 -0.31 -6.56 -17.55
C PRO A 255 0.49 -6.34 -16.25
N VAL A 256 -0.14 -6.64 -15.12
CA VAL A 256 0.44 -6.49 -13.79
C VAL A 256 1.23 -7.75 -13.45
N HIS A 257 2.51 -7.60 -13.16
CA HIS A 257 3.36 -8.71 -12.76
C HIS A 257 3.13 -9.08 -11.27
N ILE A 258 3.25 -10.37 -10.92
CA ILE A 258 3.07 -10.85 -9.54
C ILE A 258 4.23 -10.47 -8.60
N GLN A 259 5.45 -10.31 -9.13
CA GLN A 259 6.65 -10.13 -8.31
C GLN A 259 6.59 -8.94 -7.33
N PRO A 260 6.10 -7.73 -7.71
CA PRO A 260 5.88 -6.65 -6.74
C PRO A 260 5.01 -7.03 -5.54
N PHE A 261 4.03 -7.92 -5.72
CA PHE A 261 3.15 -8.40 -4.64
C PHE A 261 3.93 -9.31 -3.68
N ARG A 262 4.72 -10.25 -4.22
CA ARG A 262 5.62 -11.10 -3.41
C ARG A 262 6.62 -10.26 -2.62
N ASP A 263 7.25 -9.28 -3.27
CA ASP A 263 8.20 -8.35 -2.64
C ASP A 263 7.54 -7.55 -1.49
N MET A 264 6.26 -7.18 -1.63
CA MET A 264 5.51 -6.53 -0.56
C MET A 264 5.27 -7.45 0.63
N ILE A 265 4.95 -8.73 0.39
CA ILE A 265 4.83 -9.74 1.45
C ILE A 265 6.18 -9.91 2.17
N ASP A 266 7.30 -9.88 1.44
CA ASP A 266 8.63 -9.89 2.05
C ASP A 266 8.89 -8.65 2.92
N GLY A 267 8.35 -7.49 2.55
CA GLY A 267 8.30 -6.31 3.41
C GLY A 267 7.59 -6.58 4.73
N MET A 268 6.43 -7.24 4.70
CA MET A 268 5.69 -7.61 5.91
C MET A 268 6.46 -8.64 6.75
N ARG A 269 7.21 -9.55 6.12
CA ARG A 269 8.11 -10.48 6.83
C ARG A 269 9.17 -9.72 7.61
N MET A 270 9.75 -8.65 7.06
CA MET A 270 10.70 -7.78 7.78
C MET A 270 10.08 -7.18 9.03
N ASP A 271 8.81 -6.75 8.95
CA ASP A 271 8.10 -6.10 10.05
C ASP A 271 7.82 -7.01 11.26
N LEU A 272 7.95 -8.34 11.11
CA LEU A 272 7.80 -9.29 12.22
C LEU A 272 8.92 -9.17 13.26
N TYR A 273 10.13 -8.78 12.85
CA TYR A 273 11.31 -8.82 13.72
C TYR A 273 12.16 -7.55 13.68
N LYS A 274 12.16 -6.79 12.58
CA LYS A 274 13.04 -5.64 12.41
C LYS A 274 12.42 -4.37 12.98
N LYS A 275 13.04 -3.82 14.03
CA LYS A 275 12.59 -2.58 14.70
C LYS A 275 13.51 -1.38 14.51
N ARG A 276 14.71 -1.62 13.99
CA ARG A 276 15.79 -0.65 13.78
C ARG A 276 16.44 -0.87 12.43
N TYR A 277 16.94 0.21 11.85
CA TYR A 277 17.62 0.23 10.55
C TYR A 277 18.96 0.92 10.74
N GLU A 278 20.05 0.24 10.45
CA GLU A 278 21.39 0.76 10.70
C GLU A 278 21.75 1.86 9.68
N THR A 279 21.53 1.55 8.41
CA THR A 279 21.89 2.41 7.28
C THR A 279 20.67 2.79 6.43
N PHE A 280 20.84 3.81 5.58
CA PHE A 280 19.78 4.19 4.65
C PHE A 280 19.50 3.10 3.60
N GLU A 281 20.47 2.27 3.24
CA GLU A 281 20.28 1.16 2.30
C GLU A 281 19.30 0.12 2.86
N GLU A 282 19.38 -0.16 4.17
CA GLU A 282 18.41 -1.04 4.82
C GLU A 282 17.02 -0.43 4.83
N LEU A 283 16.92 0.87 5.15
CA LEU A 283 15.65 1.59 5.11
C LEU A 283 15.09 1.67 3.69
N TYR A 284 15.94 1.86 2.69
CA TYR A 284 15.56 1.91 1.28
C TYR A 284 14.94 0.59 0.85
N LEU A 285 15.54 -0.55 1.23
CA LEU A 285 14.97 -1.88 0.95
C LEU A 285 13.57 -2.02 1.57
N TYR A 286 13.40 -1.57 2.82
CA TYR A 286 12.08 -1.55 3.45
C TYR A 286 11.08 -0.68 2.66
N CYS A 287 11.45 0.57 2.36
CA CYS A 287 10.62 1.48 1.58
C CYS A 287 10.29 0.91 0.19
N TYR A 288 11.23 0.20 -0.44
CA TYR A 288 11.01 -0.49 -1.70
C TYR A 288 9.91 -1.54 -1.55
N ASN A 289 10.05 -2.47 -0.59
CA ASN A 289 9.10 -3.55 -0.40
C ASN A 289 7.69 -3.05 -0.06
N VAL A 290 7.55 -2.08 0.85
CA VAL A 290 6.21 -1.69 1.36
C VAL A 290 5.52 -0.57 0.57
N ALA A 291 6.24 0.11 -0.34
CA ALA A 291 5.66 1.23 -1.09
C ALA A 291 6.21 1.39 -2.52
N GLY A 292 7.50 1.11 -2.76
CA GLY A 292 8.08 1.10 -4.10
C GLY A 292 7.37 0.10 -5.01
N THR A 293 7.12 -1.10 -4.50
CA THR A 293 6.34 -2.16 -5.15
C THR A 293 4.95 -1.70 -5.58
N VAL A 294 4.25 -0.89 -4.76
CA VAL A 294 2.93 -0.33 -5.10
C VAL A 294 3.01 0.56 -6.35
N GLY A 295 4.10 1.31 -6.52
CA GLY A 295 4.39 2.05 -7.75
C GLY A 295 4.52 1.13 -8.96
N LEU A 296 5.21 -0.01 -8.80
CA LEU A 296 5.36 -1.02 -9.84
C LEU A 296 4.02 -1.70 -10.19
N MET A 297 3.19 -2.03 -9.20
CA MET A 297 1.85 -2.60 -9.40
C MET A 297 0.93 -1.64 -10.16
N SER A 298 1.06 -0.34 -9.89
CA SER A 298 0.16 0.69 -10.42
C SER A 298 0.53 1.15 -11.83
N THR A 299 1.79 1.02 -12.23
CA THR A 299 2.30 1.54 -13.51
C THR A 299 1.59 0.92 -14.72
N PRO A 300 1.38 -0.41 -14.81
CA PRO A 300 0.60 -1.02 -15.88
C PRO A 300 -0.84 -0.52 -15.97
N VAL A 301 -1.46 -0.22 -14.83
CA VAL A 301 -2.83 0.34 -14.76
C VAL A 301 -2.84 1.79 -15.24
N MET A 302 -1.82 2.57 -14.86
CA MET A 302 -1.67 3.95 -15.34
C MET A 302 -1.40 4.01 -16.83
N GLY A 303 -0.71 3.01 -17.39
CA GLY A 303 -0.32 2.96 -18.79
C GLY A 303 0.86 3.89 -19.11
N ILE A 304 1.68 3.47 -20.06
CA ILE A 304 2.80 4.23 -20.60
C ILE A 304 2.34 4.90 -21.90
N ALA A 305 2.77 6.14 -22.15
CA ALA A 305 2.39 6.82 -23.38
C ALA A 305 2.98 6.10 -24.61
N PRO A 306 2.25 5.97 -25.73
CA PRO A 306 2.68 5.18 -26.88
C PRO A 306 4.08 5.54 -27.40
N GLU A 307 4.46 6.81 -27.32
CA GLU A 307 5.77 7.30 -27.77
C GLU A 307 6.96 6.74 -26.96
N TYR A 308 6.73 6.18 -25.77
CA TYR A 308 7.77 5.55 -24.94
C TYR A 308 7.60 4.03 -24.83
N ALA A 309 6.45 3.48 -25.24
CA ALA A 309 6.08 2.09 -24.96
C ALA A 309 6.98 1.06 -25.69
N GLU A 310 7.56 1.43 -26.82
CA GLU A 310 8.46 0.55 -27.60
C GLU A 310 9.95 0.70 -27.22
N ASP A 311 10.30 1.71 -26.43
CA ASP A 311 11.67 1.96 -25.96
C ASP A 311 11.88 1.32 -24.58
N GLU A 312 12.57 0.18 -24.54
CA GLU A 312 12.82 -0.57 -23.31
C GLU A 312 13.59 0.25 -22.25
N ASP A 313 14.50 1.13 -22.68
CA ASP A 313 15.24 2.00 -21.77
C ASP A 313 14.30 3.04 -21.17
N ALA A 314 13.43 3.65 -21.98
CA ALA A 314 12.42 4.59 -21.51
C ALA A 314 11.41 3.92 -20.55
N VAL A 315 10.92 2.73 -20.88
CA VAL A 315 10.01 1.95 -20.01
C VAL A 315 10.67 1.66 -18.67
N ARG A 316 11.94 1.23 -18.68
CA ARG A 316 12.71 0.99 -17.44
C ARG A 316 12.84 2.24 -16.59
N GLU A 317 13.15 3.39 -17.21
CA GLU A 317 13.19 4.67 -16.50
C GLU A 317 11.84 5.04 -15.88
N ILE A 318 10.73 4.75 -16.55
CA ILE A 318 9.38 5.02 -16.03
C ILE A 318 9.11 4.17 -14.78
N TYR A 319 9.45 2.89 -14.80
CA TYR A 319 9.33 2.03 -13.61
C TYR A 319 10.24 2.51 -12.47
N ASP A 320 11.44 2.99 -12.79
CA ASP A 320 12.36 3.57 -11.81
C ASP A 320 11.83 4.87 -11.17
N ASP A 321 11.18 5.73 -11.97
CA ASP A 321 10.52 6.95 -11.49
C ASP A 321 9.24 6.62 -10.69
N ALA A 322 8.48 5.60 -11.07
CA ALA A 322 7.32 5.11 -10.30
C ALA A 322 7.75 4.53 -8.94
N LEU A 323 8.86 3.78 -8.92
CA LEU A 323 9.48 3.31 -7.69
C LEU A 323 9.92 4.49 -6.82
N ALA A 324 10.55 5.52 -7.41
CA ALA A 324 10.93 6.73 -6.69
C ALA A 324 9.72 7.41 -6.03
N LEU A 325 8.55 7.41 -6.66
CA LEU A 325 7.31 7.93 -6.06
C LEU A 325 6.89 7.13 -4.83
N GLY A 326 6.93 5.80 -4.91
CA GLY A 326 6.67 4.91 -3.77
C GLY A 326 7.62 5.16 -2.61
N ILE A 327 8.93 5.25 -2.88
CA ILE A 327 9.94 5.59 -1.88
C ILE A 327 9.68 6.97 -1.27
N ALA A 328 9.39 7.99 -2.07
CA ALA A 328 9.09 9.34 -1.58
C ALA A 328 7.90 9.34 -0.61
N ASN A 329 6.83 8.63 -0.97
CA ASN A 329 5.64 8.50 -0.13
C ASN A 329 5.94 7.79 1.19
N GLN A 330 6.75 6.73 1.17
CA GLN A 330 7.08 6.01 2.40
C GLN A 330 8.02 6.78 3.31
N LEU A 331 9.04 7.45 2.76
CA LEU A 331 9.87 8.38 3.53
C LEU A 331 9.00 9.48 4.15
N THR A 332 8.02 10.01 3.41
CA THR A 332 7.08 11.00 3.94
C THR A 332 6.25 10.45 5.10
N ASN A 333 5.80 9.20 5.04
CA ASN A 333 5.09 8.56 6.15
C ASN A 333 5.98 8.42 7.38
N ILE A 334 7.19 7.86 7.22
CA ILE A 334 8.17 7.71 8.30
C ILE A 334 8.49 9.06 8.95
N LEU A 335 8.75 10.10 8.16
CA LEU A 335 9.09 11.43 8.65
C LEU A 335 7.91 12.14 9.32
N ARG A 336 6.67 11.81 8.96
CA ARG A 336 5.47 12.37 9.58
C ARG A 336 5.13 11.68 10.90
N ASP A 337 5.35 10.37 10.98
CA ASP A 337 4.78 9.51 12.02
C ASP A 337 5.82 9.04 13.07
N VAL A 338 7.01 9.68 13.13
CA VAL A 338 8.11 9.35 14.06
C VAL A 338 7.63 9.12 15.50
N GLY A 339 6.81 10.00 16.07
CA GLY A 339 6.31 9.83 17.43
C GLY A 339 5.35 8.64 17.60
N GLU A 340 4.51 8.36 16.59
CA GLU A 340 3.63 7.19 16.61
C GLU A 340 4.45 5.90 16.54
N ASP A 341 5.47 5.85 15.69
CA ASP A 341 6.37 4.71 15.55
C ASP A 341 7.20 4.47 16.82
N ALA A 342 7.72 5.54 17.43
CA ALA A 342 8.49 5.47 18.68
C ALA A 342 7.65 4.88 19.83
N ARG A 343 6.36 5.25 19.94
CA ARG A 343 5.44 4.68 20.93
C ARG A 343 5.18 3.18 20.72
N ARG A 344 5.34 2.68 19.49
CA ARG A 344 5.29 1.26 19.14
C ARG A 344 6.66 0.56 19.32
N GLY A 345 7.66 1.28 19.83
CA GLY A 345 9.03 0.79 20.01
C GLY A 345 9.78 0.62 18.68
N ARG A 346 9.41 1.34 17.63
CA ARG A 346 10.02 1.29 16.29
C ARG A 346 10.77 2.59 15.97
N ILE A 347 11.91 2.46 15.29
CA ILE A 347 12.65 3.59 14.72
C ILE A 347 13.05 3.20 13.30
N TYR A 348 12.39 3.81 12.31
CA TYR A 348 12.72 3.60 10.90
C TYR A 348 13.90 4.44 10.43
N LEU A 349 14.14 5.58 11.08
CA LEU A 349 15.21 6.50 10.75
C LEU A 349 16.58 5.82 10.90
N PRO A 350 17.52 5.95 9.94
CA PRO A 350 18.78 5.22 9.99
C PRO A 350 19.65 5.64 11.19
N LEU A 351 20.09 4.66 11.99
CA LEU A 351 20.84 4.90 13.22
C LEU A 351 22.18 5.59 12.97
N GLU A 352 22.89 5.20 11.90
CA GLU A 352 24.14 5.85 11.50
C GLU A 352 23.93 7.35 11.23
N GLU A 353 22.82 7.69 10.56
CA GLU A 353 22.49 9.07 10.21
C GLU A 353 22.05 9.87 11.42
N LEU A 354 21.28 9.28 12.34
CA LEU A 354 20.95 9.91 13.62
C LEU A 354 22.22 10.23 14.41
N SER A 355 23.15 9.28 14.48
CA SER A 355 24.44 9.42 15.18
C SER A 355 25.30 10.54 14.60
N ARG A 356 25.35 10.69 13.27
CA ARG A 356 26.07 11.79 12.59
C ARG A 356 25.56 13.19 12.99
N PHE A 357 24.29 13.31 13.37
CA PHE A 357 23.70 14.55 13.88
C PHE A 357 23.71 14.62 15.42
N GLY A 358 24.27 13.62 16.11
CA GLY A 358 24.32 13.55 17.56
C GLY A 358 22.95 13.30 18.20
N VAL A 359 22.01 12.67 17.48
CA VAL A 359 20.70 12.25 17.99
C VAL A 359 20.76 10.79 18.40
N THR A 360 20.38 10.49 19.64
CA THR A 360 20.34 9.12 20.17
C THR A 360 18.95 8.52 20.05
N GLU A 361 18.83 7.19 20.17
CA GLU A 361 17.52 6.54 20.25
C GLU A 361 16.70 7.04 21.44
N GLN A 362 17.35 7.31 22.57
CA GLN A 362 16.65 7.81 23.76
C GLN A 362 16.03 9.19 23.49
N ASP A 363 16.70 10.07 22.74
CA ASP A 363 16.13 11.36 22.32
C ASP A 363 14.83 11.19 21.50
N ILE A 364 14.76 10.13 20.68
CA ILE A 364 13.56 9.79 19.89
C ILE A 364 12.43 9.29 20.80
N PHE A 365 12.74 8.43 21.78
CA PHE A 365 11.75 7.91 22.73
C PHE A 365 11.24 8.97 23.69
N ASP A 366 12.11 9.88 24.12
CA ASP A 366 11.75 11.02 24.97
C ASP A 366 11.01 12.12 24.18
N GLY A 367 11.06 12.07 22.85
CA GLY A 367 10.36 12.99 21.95
C GLY A 367 10.93 14.41 21.95
N VAL A 368 12.22 14.60 22.23
CA VAL A 368 12.77 15.95 22.46
C VAL A 368 13.13 16.64 21.14
N VAL A 369 12.41 17.74 20.82
CA VAL A 369 12.66 18.57 19.64
C VAL A 369 13.84 19.53 19.88
N THR A 370 15.04 19.09 19.51
CA THR A 370 16.29 19.86 19.63
C THR A 370 16.76 20.44 18.28
N ASP A 371 17.75 21.33 18.27
CA ASP A 371 18.27 21.90 17.01
C ASP A 371 19.03 20.87 16.15
N ARG A 372 19.67 19.89 16.78
CA ARG A 372 20.22 18.71 16.11
C ARG A 372 19.11 17.89 15.42
N TRP A 373 17.97 17.70 16.08
CA TRP A 373 16.80 17.04 15.51
C TRP A 373 16.25 17.81 14.30
N ARG A 374 16.02 19.12 14.43
CA ARG A 374 15.58 19.97 13.31
C ARG A 374 16.52 19.88 12.11
N SER A 375 17.83 19.82 12.37
CA SER A 375 18.85 19.73 11.31
C SER A 375 18.85 18.37 10.62
N PHE A 376 18.73 17.28 11.39
CA PHE A 376 18.53 15.94 10.85
C PHE A 376 17.24 15.86 10.00
N MET A 377 16.12 16.38 10.51
CA MET A 377 14.85 16.37 9.80
C MET A 377 14.88 17.17 8.50
N ARG A 378 15.50 18.36 8.49
CA ARG A 378 15.71 19.14 7.25
C ARG A 378 16.46 18.34 6.20
N TRP A 379 17.50 17.61 6.61
CA TRP A 379 18.29 16.77 5.71
C TRP A 379 17.49 15.59 5.13
N GLN A 380 16.67 14.92 5.96
CA GLN A 380 15.79 13.84 5.49
C GLN A 380 14.65 14.36 4.59
N LEU A 381 14.09 15.53 4.88
CA LEU A 381 13.07 16.16 4.03
C LEU A 381 13.63 16.49 2.64
N ALA A 382 14.88 16.97 2.57
CA ALA A 382 15.56 17.19 1.29
C ALA A 382 15.66 15.90 0.48
N ARG A 383 16.08 14.80 1.12
CA ARG A 383 16.09 13.47 0.48
C ARG A 383 14.73 13.03 -0.05
N ALA A 384 13.66 13.19 0.74
CA ALA A 384 12.31 12.85 0.29
C ALA A 384 11.87 13.71 -0.91
N ARG A 385 12.21 15.00 -0.92
CA ARG A 385 11.97 15.91 -2.04
C ARG A 385 12.74 15.51 -3.30
N ASP A 386 13.98 15.02 -3.18
CA ASP A 386 14.76 14.51 -4.31
C ASP A 386 14.08 13.29 -4.95
N TYR A 387 13.50 12.40 -4.15
CA TYR A 387 12.70 11.27 -4.69
C TYR A 387 11.42 11.75 -5.38
N PHE A 388 10.72 12.75 -4.85
CA PHE A 388 9.59 13.37 -5.54
C PHE A 388 10.00 14.02 -6.87
N ALA A 389 11.14 14.71 -6.91
CA ALA A 389 11.66 15.31 -8.14
C ALA A 389 12.02 14.25 -9.19
N LYS A 390 12.55 13.09 -8.77
CA LYS A 390 12.78 11.93 -9.65
C LYS A 390 11.45 11.42 -10.22
N ALA A 391 10.48 11.15 -9.34
CA ALA A 391 9.17 10.67 -9.72
C ALA A 391 8.42 11.58 -10.71
N GLU A 392 8.57 12.90 -10.56
CA GLU A 392 7.91 13.89 -11.41
C GLU A 392 8.25 13.74 -12.91
N ARG A 393 9.45 13.23 -13.23
CA ARG A 393 9.88 12.95 -14.61
C ARG A 393 9.06 11.85 -15.27
N GLY A 394 8.77 10.79 -14.52
CA GLY A 394 8.01 9.64 -15.01
C GLY A 394 6.55 9.98 -15.30
N VAL A 395 5.95 10.92 -14.55
CA VAL A 395 4.53 11.31 -14.71
C VAL A 395 4.22 11.76 -16.13
N MET A 396 5.15 12.49 -16.77
CA MET A 396 4.94 13.01 -18.12
C MET A 396 5.06 11.95 -19.22
N LYS A 397 5.64 10.79 -18.88
CA LYS A 397 5.80 9.64 -19.76
C LYS A 397 4.65 8.64 -19.65
N LEU A 398 3.71 8.86 -18.71
CA LEU A 398 2.49 8.06 -18.58
C LEU A 398 1.46 8.42 -19.65
N ASP A 399 0.51 7.52 -19.85
CA ASP A 399 -0.69 7.78 -20.63
C ASP A 399 -1.36 9.09 -20.21
N ARG A 400 -1.86 9.84 -21.19
CA ARG A 400 -2.36 11.20 -21.00
C ARG A 400 -3.45 11.30 -19.92
N GLN A 401 -4.33 10.29 -19.82
CA GLN A 401 -5.41 10.30 -18.84
C GLN A 401 -4.92 10.00 -17.42
N SER A 402 -3.70 9.45 -17.26
CA SER A 402 -3.08 9.16 -15.96
C SER A 402 -2.20 10.30 -15.43
N ARG A 403 -1.78 11.24 -16.27
CA ARG A 403 -0.84 12.31 -15.85
C ARG A 403 -1.42 13.16 -14.72
N TRP A 404 -2.66 13.64 -14.86
CA TRP A 404 -3.30 14.47 -13.84
C TRP A 404 -3.51 13.75 -12.50
N PRO A 405 -4.13 12.55 -12.43
CA PRO A 405 -4.32 11.85 -11.15
C PRO A 405 -3.00 11.53 -10.44
N VAL A 406 -1.96 11.14 -11.18
CA VAL A 406 -0.64 10.83 -10.60
C VAL A 406 0.06 12.10 -10.13
N TYR A 407 0.07 13.16 -10.96
CA TYR A 407 0.67 14.45 -10.57
C TYR A 407 -0.03 15.07 -9.37
N ALA A 408 -1.37 15.04 -9.33
CA ALA A 408 -2.14 15.50 -8.19
C ALA A 408 -1.75 14.72 -6.93
N SER A 409 -1.70 13.39 -7.00
CA SER A 409 -1.30 12.55 -5.86
C SER A 409 0.11 12.89 -5.36
N LEU A 410 1.06 13.08 -6.28
CA LEU A 410 2.44 13.51 -5.99
C LEU A 410 2.45 14.85 -5.24
N VAL A 411 1.77 15.87 -5.76
CA VAL A 411 1.70 17.21 -5.12
C VAL A 411 1.08 17.13 -3.73
N LEU A 412 -0.04 16.41 -3.59
CA LEU A 412 -0.76 16.29 -2.32
C LEU A 412 0.08 15.61 -1.24
N TYR A 413 0.88 14.60 -1.60
CA TYR A 413 1.80 13.95 -0.66
C TYR A 413 3.00 14.84 -0.34
N ARG A 414 3.60 15.50 -1.33
CA ARG A 414 4.73 16.42 -1.13
C ARG A 414 4.39 17.55 -0.15
N GLN A 415 3.15 18.04 -0.14
CA GLN A 415 2.68 19.06 0.80
C GLN A 415 2.70 18.64 2.28
N ILE A 416 2.78 17.34 2.58
CA ILE A 416 2.93 16.85 3.95
C ILE A 416 4.30 17.27 4.50
N LEU A 417 5.34 17.26 3.65
CA LEU A 417 6.69 17.72 4.04
C LEU A 417 6.67 19.19 4.44
N ASP A 418 5.95 20.04 3.70
CA ASP A 418 5.79 21.45 4.05
C ASP A 418 5.02 21.62 5.38
N SER A 419 4.07 20.73 5.68
CA SER A 419 3.38 20.73 6.97
C SER A 419 4.30 20.28 8.12
N ILE A 420 5.26 19.38 7.89
CA ILE A 420 6.28 19.02 8.89
C ILE A 420 7.17 20.23 9.21
N GLU A 421 7.60 20.99 8.20
CA GLU A 421 8.39 22.21 8.40
C GLU A 421 7.61 23.30 9.15
N LYS A 422 6.33 23.49 8.80
CA LYS A 422 5.45 24.44 9.50
C LYS A 422 5.21 24.08 10.96
N ASN A 423 5.29 22.81 11.30
CA ASN A 423 5.22 22.32 12.67
C ASN A 423 6.56 22.44 13.41
N ASP A 424 7.56 23.13 12.85
CA ASP A 424 8.92 23.24 13.39
C ASP A 424 9.56 21.86 13.66
N PHE A 425 9.25 20.90 12.78
CA PHE A 425 9.75 19.53 12.86
C PHE A 425 9.31 18.75 14.11
N ASP A 426 8.26 19.20 14.81
CA ASP A 426 7.63 18.50 15.93
C ASP A 426 6.67 17.40 15.44
N ASN A 427 7.23 16.32 14.89
CA ASN A 427 6.54 15.09 14.48
C ASN A 427 6.48 14.02 15.61
N PHE A 428 7.00 14.33 16.80
CA PHE A 428 6.82 13.51 17.99
C PHE A 428 5.41 13.69 18.58
N HIS A 429 4.95 14.95 18.64
CA HIS A 429 3.70 15.32 19.30
C HIS A 429 2.62 15.80 18.32
N LYS A 430 3.00 16.35 17.16
CA LYS A 430 2.06 16.91 16.19
C LYS A 430 2.16 16.21 14.85
N ARG A 431 1.14 15.41 14.54
CA ARG A 431 1.04 14.78 13.22
C ARG A 431 0.77 15.83 12.14
N ALA A 432 1.65 15.91 11.15
CA ALA A 432 1.48 16.81 10.01
C ALA A 432 0.33 16.35 9.10
N TYR A 433 -0.56 17.27 8.73
CA TYR A 433 -1.64 16.99 7.78
C TYR A 433 -1.87 18.18 6.84
N VAL A 434 -2.51 17.91 5.71
CA VAL A 434 -2.91 18.92 4.73
C VAL A 434 -4.44 19.10 4.82
N PRO A 435 -4.94 20.32 5.11
CA PRO A 435 -6.37 20.59 5.15
C PRO A 435 -7.04 20.33 3.79
N LYS A 436 -8.31 19.90 3.79
CA LYS A 436 -9.07 19.57 2.56
C LYS A 436 -9.08 20.70 1.53
N PHE A 437 -9.29 21.94 1.97
CA PHE A 437 -9.32 23.10 1.06
C PHE A 437 -7.97 23.29 0.34
N LYS A 438 -6.84 23.14 1.04
CA LYS A 438 -5.50 23.26 0.45
C LYS A 438 -5.26 22.16 -0.59
N LYS A 439 -5.75 20.94 -0.34
CA LYS A 439 -5.70 19.85 -1.32
C LYS A 439 -6.45 20.23 -2.60
N LEU A 440 -7.69 20.72 -2.47
CA LEU A 440 -8.52 21.10 -3.60
C LEU A 440 -7.92 22.27 -4.40
N LEU A 441 -7.37 23.28 -3.71
CA LEU A 441 -6.71 24.42 -4.35
C LEU A 441 -5.47 24.02 -5.16
N SER A 442 -4.88 22.85 -4.90
CA SER A 442 -3.69 22.36 -5.61
C SER A 442 -4.04 21.63 -6.90
N LEU A 443 -5.29 21.22 -7.09
CA LEU A 443 -5.72 20.41 -8.24
C LEU A 443 -5.63 21.16 -9.59
N PRO A 444 -6.01 22.46 -9.69
CA PRO A 444 -5.87 23.21 -10.93
C PRO A 444 -4.41 23.38 -11.36
N GLU A 445 -3.51 23.69 -10.42
CA GLU A 445 -2.08 23.78 -10.73
C GLU A 445 -1.52 22.42 -11.15
N ALA A 446 -1.89 21.36 -10.44
CA ALA A 446 -1.52 19.99 -10.79
C ALA A 446 -1.99 19.60 -12.20
N PHE A 447 -3.20 20.01 -12.59
CA PHE A 447 -3.71 19.80 -13.94
C PHE A 447 -2.86 20.55 -14.96
N VAL A 448 -2.66 21.86 -14.79
CA VAL A 448 -1.88 22.65 -15.75
C VAL A 448 -0.49 22.03 -15.94
N ARG A 449 0.21 21.70 -14.85
CA ARG A 449 1.54 21.09 -14.92
C ARG A 449 1.55 19.70 -15.56
N SER A 450 0.52 18.88 -15.35
CA SER A 450 0.44 17.55 -15.98
C SER A 450 0.15 17.58 -17.48
N GLN A 451 -0.30 18.73 -18.00
CA GLN A 451 -0.58 18.92 -19.42
C GLN A 451 0.56 19.58 -20.19
N LEU A 452 1.53 20.22 -19.51
CA LEU A 452 2.63 20.90 -20.18
C LEU A 452 3.55 19.89 -20.87
N PRO A 453 3.97 20.11 -22.13
CA PRO A 453 4.99 19.27 -22.75
C PRO A 453 6.25 19.30 -21.88
N HIS A 454 6.91 18.15 -21.71
CA HIS A 454 8.19 18.11 -21.02
C HIS A 454 9.18 18.96 -21.82
N SER A 455 9.38 20.21 -21.40
CA SER A 455 10.45 21.04 -21.92
C SER A 455 11.71 20.44 -21.34
N SER A 456 12.36 19.56 -22.11
CA SER A 456 13.76 19.25 -21.90
C SER A 456 14.50 20.57 -22.04
N HIS A 457 14.69 21.29 -20.93
CA HIS A 457 15.67 22.36 -20.65
C HIS A 457 15.28 22.97 -19.30
N GLY A 458 16.12 22.74 -18.28
CA GLY A 458 15.89 23.24 -16.93
C GLY A 458 15.74 24.76 -16.90
N LEU A 459 14.64 25.24 -16.32
CA LEU A 459 14.61 26.60 -15.81
C LEU A 459 15.65 26.68 -14.68
N LYS A 460 16.81 27.26 -14.99
CA LYS A 460 17.65 27.91 -13.99
C LYS A 460 16.77 28.98 -13.34
N VAL A 461 16.28 28.70 -12.14
CA VAL A 461 15.76 29.72 -11.25
C VAL A 461 16.94 30.63 -10.95
N ALA A 462 16.96 31.82 -11.54
CA ALA A 462 17.94 32.85 -11.24
C ALA A 462 17.78 33.23 -9.76
N SER A 463 18.75 32.88 -8.92
CA SER A 463 18.86 33.42 -7.57
C SER A 463 19.25 34.90 -7.70
N SER A 464 18.30 35.80 -7.48
CA SER A 464 18.59 37.19 -7.19
C SER A 464 19.19 37.30 -5.79
N SER A 465 20.51 37.14 -5.69
CA SER A 465 21.29 37.69 -4.58
C SER A 465 21.79 39.06 -5.02
N LYS A 466 20.98 40.10 -4.82
CA LYS A 466 21.51 41.46 -4.70
C LYS A 466 22.05 41.60 -3.28
N VAL A 467 23.38 41.48 -3.18
CA VAL A 467 24.15 42.06 -2.09
C VAL A 467 24.08 43.58 -2.29
N ALA A 468 23.53 44.29 -1.31
CA ALA A 468 23.73 45.72 -1.18
C ALA A 468 24.92 45.93 -0.24
N GLU A 469 25.79 46.85 -0.66
CA GLU A 469 27.03 47.32 -0.02
C GLU A 469 26.86 47.78 1.43
#